data_AF-A0A321L497-F1
#
_entry.id   AF-A0A321L497-F1
#
_cell.length_a   1.000
_cell.length_b   1.000
_cell.length_c   1.000
_cell.angle_alpha   90.00
_cell.angle_beta   90.00
_cell.angle_gamma   90.00
#
_symmetry.space_group_name_H-M   'P 1'
#
loop_
_entity.id
_entity.type
_entity.pdbx_description
1 polymer ?
#
loop_
_entity_poly.entity_id
_entity_poly.type
_entity_poly.pdbx_seq_one_letter_code
_entity_poly.pdbx_strand_id
1 'polypeptide(L)'
;MELNWSKWFRCESSFGLLLVPHQPGIFALAEEIQPVGAQARRMLAVFEINEAEDVCRALSRLFVPGSPWHSRLTDSRCYLRYSIVPDAQERQDAASALKNWLSTQVDAAAQIFEQKRPMEAVVQPGNPVEATVAEQAVDKVMKKRELARPAFPAGF
;
A
#
# COMPACT_ATOMS: atom_id res chain seq x y z
N MET A 1 -10.36 -6.76 23.70
CA MET A 1 -10.56 -5.30 23.82
C MET A 1 -10.76 -4.73 22.43
N GLU A 2 -11.76 -3.86 22.25
CA GLU A 2 -11.94 -3.10 21.01
C GLU A 2 -11.40 -1.68 21.22
N LEU A 3 -10.48 -1.24 20.36
CA LEU A 3 -9.87 0.09 20.46
C LEU A 3 -10.75 1.12 19.76
N ASN A 4 -11.13 2.18 20.49
CA ASN A 4 -11.84 3.32 19.90
C ASN A 4 -10.84 4.25 19.20
N TRP A 5 -10.68 4.07 17.90
CA TRP A 5 -9.72 4.84 17.09
C TRP A 5 -10.29 6.19 16.66
N SER A 6 -9.43 7.22 16.66
CA SER A 6 -9.70 8.46 15.97
C SER A 6 -9.83 8.24 14.46
N LYS A 7 -10.43 9.23 13.77
CA LYS A 7 -10.29 9.32 12.32
C LYS A 7 -8.82 9.48 11.95
N TRP A 8 -8.46 9.05 10.75
CA TRP A 8 -7.17 9.40 10.14
C TRP A 8 -7.14 10.89 9.83
N PHE A 9 -6.04 11.55 10.18
CA PHE A 9 -5.78 12.94 9.82
C PHE A 9 -4.35 13.10 9.34
N ARG A 10 -4.12 14.11 8.50
CA ARG A 10 -2.82 14.33 7.87
C ARG A 10 -1.87 15.04 8.83
N CYS A 11 -0.64 14.55 8.88
CA CYS A 11 0.45 15.10 9.69
C CYS A 11 1.37 15.95 8.79
N GLU A 12 0.97 17.18 8.50
CA GLU A 12 1.80 18.10 7.69
C GLU A 12 2.86 18.81 8.54
N SER A 13 2.58 19.00 9.83
CA SER A 13 3.49 19.62 10.80
C SER A 13 3.06 19.29 12.23
N SER A 14 3.87 19.69 13.21
CA SER A 14 3.52 19.61 14.63
C SER A 14 2.22 20.37 14.98
N PHE A 15 1.79 21.35 14.19
CA PHE A 15 0.50 22.02 14.36
C PHE A 15 -0.69 21.08 14.12
N GLY A 16 -0.53 20.03 13.31
CA GLY A 16 -1.54 18.99 13.15
C GLY A 16 -1.81 18.20 14.43
N LEU A 17 -0.92 18.31 15.43
CA LEU A 17 -1.06 17.66 16.73
C LEU A 17 -1.87 18.47 17.74
N LEU A 18 -2.30 19.69 17.41
CA LEU A 18 -3.09 20.53 18.34
C LEU A 18 -4.41 19.87 18.78
N LEU A 19 -4.93 18.94 17.98
CA LEU A 19 -6.15 18.19 18.27
C LEU A 19 -5.87 16.85 18.98
N VAL A 20 -4.60 16.52 19.21
CA VAL A 20 -4.22 15.28 19.87
C VAL A 20 -4.27 15.49 21.39
N PRO A 21 -5.01 14.64 22.12
CA PRO A 21 -5.11 14.75 23.57
C PRO A 21 -3.79 14.41 24.27
N HIS A 22 -3.54 15.09 25.39
CA HIS A 22 -2.50 14.75 26.37
C HIS A 22 -2.95 13.62 27.28
N GLN A 23 -3.08 12.41 26.71
CA GLN A 23 -3.54 11.23 27.44
C GLN A 23 -2.73 9.99 27.03
N PRO A 24 -2.67 8.96 27.90
CA PRO A 24 -2.07 7.68 27.55
C PRO A 24 -2.85 6.98 26.44
N GLY A 25 -2.15 6.36 25.52
CA GLY A 25 -2.79 5.71 24.39
C GLY A 25 -1.84 5.12 23.37
N ILE A 26 -2.43 4.62 22.29
CA ILE A 26 -1.75 3.99 21.17
C ILE A 26 -1.92 4.89 19.95
N PHE A 27 -0.88 5.03 19.14
CA PHE A 27 -0.95 5.73 17.87
C PHE A 27 -0.43 4.88 16.72
N ALA A 28 -0.93 5.17 15.52
CA ALA A 28 -0.53 4.51 14.29
C ALA A 28 -0.19 5.57 13.23
N LEU A 29 0.95 5.39 12.57
CA LEU A 29 1.37 6.21 11.44
C LEU A 29 1.20 5.43 10.15
N ALA A 30 0.72 6.13 9.13
CA ALA A 30 0.55 5.60 7.80
C ALA A 30 1.02 6.59 6.75
N GLU A 31 1.39 6.10 5.58
CA GLU A 31 1.68 6.93 4.42
C GLU A 31 0.62 6.71 3.33
N GLU A 32 0.25 7.78 2.65
CA GLU A 32 -0.61 7.67 1.48
C GLU A 32 0.16 7.08 0.30
N ILE A 33 -0.28 5.91 -0.13
CA ILE A 33 0.25 5.26 -1.33
C ILE A 33 -0.58 5.73 -2.51
N GLN A 34 0.11 6.23 -3.55
CA GLN A 34 -0.53 6.58 -4.82
C GLN A 34 -0.97 5.26 -5.50
N PRO A 35 -2.28 5.02 -5.65
CA PRO A 35 -2.74 3.82 -6.33
C PRO A 35 -2.52 3.91 -7.84
N VAL A 36 -2.32 2.75 -8.47
CA VAL A 36 -2.17 2.64 -9.93
C VAL A 36 -3.56 2.46 -10.55
N GLY A 37 -4.12 3.49 -11.18
CA GLY A 37 -5.40 3.43 -11.91
C GLY A 37 -6.30 4.67 -11.78
N ALA A 38 -7.24 4.84 -12.71
CA ALA A 38 -8.05 6.06 -12.87
C ALA A 38 -9.19 6.28 -11.84
N GLN A 39 -9.51 5.28 -11.01
CA GLN A 39 -10.61 5.34 -10.02
C GLN A 39 -10.19 4.86 -8.63
N ALA A 40 -9.02 5.28 -8.20
CA ALA A 40 -8.45 4.66 -7.03
C ALA A 40 -8.71 5.45 -5.75
N ARG A 41 -9.39 4.77 -4.81
CA ARG A 41 -9.59 5.27 -3.44
C ARG A 41 -8.22 5.50 -2.79
N ARG A 42 -8.13 6.55 -1.97
CA ARG A 42 -6.93 6.85 -1.19
C ARG A 42 -6.59 5.65 -0.30
N MET A 43 -5.41 5.08 -0.48
CA MET A 43 -4.90 3.98 0.35
C MET A 43 -3.86 4.51 1.33
N LEU A 44 -3.96 4.05 2.57
CA LEU A 44 -2.99 4.36 3.62
C LEU A 44 -2.27 3.07 4.01
N ALA A 45 -0.96 3.04 3.84
CA ALA A 45 -0.14 1.95 4.36
C ALA A 45 0.37 2.30 5.75
N VAL A 46 -0.11 1.56 6.74
CA VAL A 46 0.38 1.66 8.12
C VAL A 46 1.81 1.10 8.15
N PHE A 47 2.74 1.86 8.72
CA PHE A 47 4.14 1.46 8.82
C PHE A 47 4.69 1.48 10.25
N GLU A 48 4.00 2.15 11.18
CA GLU A 48 4.42 2.23 12.58
C GLU A 48 3.18 2.22 13.48
N ILE A 49 3.27 1.46 14.57
CA ILE A 49 2.29 1.48 15.67
C ILE A 49 3.07 1.53 16.96
N ASN A 50 2.73 2.45 17.85
CA ASN A 50 3.41 2.57 19.13
C ASN A 50 2.47 3.02 20.24
N GLU A 51 2.87 2.78 21.48
CA GLU A 51 2.18 3.27 22.67
C GLU A 51 2.90 4.47 23.28
N ALA A 52 2.17 5.24 24.08
CA ALA A 52 2.71 6.36 24.82
C ALA A 52 1.92 6.61 26.11
N GLU A 53 2.62 7.07 27.14
CA GLU A 53 1.99 7.64 28.35
C GLU A 53 1.34 9.01 28.07
N ASP A 54 1.84 9.71 27.06
CA ASP A 54 1.24 10.93 26.51
C ASP A 54 1.41 10.91 24.99
N VAL A 55 0.30 10.66 24.28
CA VAL A 55 0.27 10.53 22.83
C VAL A 55 0.71 11.83 22.14
N CYS A 56 0.24 12.99 22.60
CA CYS A 56 0.63 14.29 22.03
C CYS A 56 2.14 14.52 22.15
N ARG A 57 2.71 14.22 23.33
CA ARG A 57 4.15 14.39 23.59
C ARG A 57 4.99 13.42 22.77
N ALA A 58 4.58 12.16 22.67
CA ALA A 58 5.28 11.16 21.88
C ALA A 58 5.31 11.54 20.40
N LEU A 59 4.17 11.99 19.86
CA LEU A 59 4.09 12.43 18.47
C LEU A 59 4.88 13.70 18.21
N SER A 60 4.87 14.66 19.12
CA SER A 60 5.65 15.89 18.99
C SER A 60 7.15 15.60 18.86
N ARG A 61 7.65 14.57 19.54
CA ARG A 61 9.06 14.14 19.45
C ARG A 61 9.42 13.58 18.08
N LEU A 62 8.46 13.05 17.33
CA LEU A 62 8.73 12.54 15.98
C LEU A 62 9.10 13.65 15.00
N PHE A 63 8.59 14.87 15.23
CA PHE A 63 8.87 16.08 14.44
C PHE A 63 10.09 16.87 14.92
N VAL A 64 10.81 16.41 15.95
CA VAL A 64 12.03 17.09 16.41
C VAL A 64 13.16 16.82 15.42
N PRO A 65 13.94 17.84 15.02
CA PRO A 65 15.13 17.64 14.19
C PRO A 65 16.07 16.60 14.78
N GLY A 66 16.51 15.64 13.97
CA GLY A 66 17.34 14.51 14.42
C GLY A 66 16.55 13.26 14.81
N SER A 67 15.22 13.33 14.86
CA SER A 67 14.37 12.13 14.88
C SER A 67 14.54 11.37 13.56
N PRO A 68 14.66 10.03 13.58
CA PRO A 68 14.70 9.22 12.35
C PRO A 68 13.41 9.37 11.52
N TRP A 69 12.33 9.83 12.15
CA TRP A 69 11.04 10.06 11.52
C TRP A 69 10.92 11.44 10.89
N HIS A 70 11.79 12.40 11.21
CA HIS A 70 11.64 13.79 10.79
C HIS A 70 11.56 13.89 9.26
N SER A 71 12.55 13.37 8.54
CA SER A 71 12.57 13.40 7.07
C SER A 71 11.36 12.69 6.47
N ARG A 72 11.00 11.50 6.98
CA ARG A 72 9.86 10.75 6.46
C ARG A 72 8.55 11.51 6.67
N LEU A 73 8.34 12.12 7.84
CA LEU A 73 7.13 12.90 8.15
C LEU A 73 7.05 14.20 7.34
N THR A 74 8.19 14.81 6.99
CA THR A 74 8.24 16.01 6.14
C THR A 74 8.06 15.69 4.66
N ASP A 75 8.68 14.62 4.18
CA ASP A 75 8.76 14.29 2.75
C ASP A 75 7.55 13.46 2.27
N SER A 76 6.97 12.65 3.14
CA SER A 76 5.85 11.77 2.78
C SER A 76 4.51 12.33 3.22
N ARG A 77 3.44 11.93 2.50
CA ARG A 77 2.06 12.24 2.86
C ARG A 77 1.65 11.36 4.04
N CYS A 78 2.15 11.68 5.22
CA CYS A 78 1.89 10.94 6.45
C CYS A 78 0.53 11.26 7.05
N TYR A 79 -0.10 10.22 7.56
CA TYR A 79 -1.36 10.22 8.28
C TYR A 79 -1.17 9.58 9.63
N LEU A 80 -1.95 10.06 10.59
CA LEU A 80 -1.93 9.62 11.97
C LEU A 80 -3.35 9.29 12.40
N ARG A 81 -3.45 8.30 13.29
CA ARG A 81 -4.61 8.11 14.16
C ARG A 81 -4.14 7.65 15.53
N TYR A 82 -5.00 7.78 16.53
CA TYR A 82 -4.73 7.36 17.89
C TYR A 82 -5.95 6.72 18.55
N SER A 83 -5.74 6.02 19.65
CA SER A 83 -6.77 5.53 20.56
C SER A 83 -6.32 5.75 22.00
N ILE A 84 -7.23 6.20 22.85
CA ILE A 84 -6.94 6.44 24.27
C ILE A 84 -7.10 5.13 25.02
N VAL A 85 -6.05 4.74 25.74
CA VAL A 85 -6.00 3.54 26.57
C VAL A 85 -5.30 3.91 27.88
N PRO A 86 -6.06 4.26 28.94
CA PRO A 86 -5.47 4.74 30.19
C PRO A 86 -4.67 3.66 30.92
N ASP A 87 -5.20 2.43 30.97
CA ASP A 87 -4.56 1.31 31.65
C ASP A 87 -3.26 0.91 30.95
N ALA A 88 -2.19 0.76 31.74
CA ALA A 88 -0.86 0.53 31.21
C ALA A 88 -0.68 -0.89 30.66
N GLN A 89 -1.23 -1.90 31.34
CA GLN A 89 -1.10 -3.28 30.91
C GLN A 89 -1.91 -3.52 29.64
N GLU A 90 -3.15 -3.06 29.62
CA GLU A 90 -4.03 -3.16 28.46
C GLU A 90 -3.46 -2.43 27.24
N ARG A 91 -2.88 -1.24 27.44
CA ARG A 91 -2.20 -0.49 26.39
C ARG A 91 -1.00 -1.25 25.83
N GLN A 92 -0.17 -1.83 26.69
CA GLN A 92 1.00 -2.60 26.30
C GLN A 92 0.60 -3.87 25.53
N ASP A 93 -0.40 -4.60 26.04
CA ASP A 93 -0.92 -5.82 25.43
C ASP A 93 -1.50 -5.54 24.03
N ALA A 94 -2.32 -4.48 23.92
CA ALA A 94 -2.90 -4.06 22.66
C ALA A 94 -1.84 -3.57 21.66
N ALA A 95 -0.87 -2.77 22.11
CA ALA A 95 0.22 -2.31 21.25
C ALA A 95 1.08 -3.46 20.75
N SER A 96 1.39 -4.43 21.61
CA SER A 96 2.15 -5.64 21.25
C SER A 96 1.41 -6.49 20.23
N ALA A 97 0.12 -6.73 20.45
CA ALA A 97 -0.73 -7.46 19.51
C ALA A 97 -0.77 -6.77 18.12
N LEU A 98 -0.90 -5.45 18.09
CA LEU A 98 -0.91 -4.68 16.85
C LEU A 98 0.44 -4.67 16.12
N LYS A 99 1.56 -4.56 16.85
CA LYS A 99 2.91 -4.63 16.28
C LYS A 99 3.19 -6.00 15.68
N ASN A 100 2.77 -7.06 16.36
CA ASN A 100 2.89 -8.43 15.86
C ASN A 100 2.05 -8.62 14.59
N TRP A 101 0.81 -8.16 14.61
CA TRP A 101 -0.05 -8.17 13.43
C TRP A 101 0.58 -7.41 12.25
N LEU A 102 1.10 -6.21 12.48
CA LEU A 102 1.74 -5.39 11.44
C LEU A 102 2.94 -6.11 10.82
N SER A 103 3.79 -6.73 11.66
CA SER A 103 4.95 -7.50 11.20
C SER A 103 4.53 -8.67 10.31
N THR A 104 3.50 -9.43 10.73
CA THR A 104 2.93 -10.50 9.91
C THR A 104 2.39 -10.01 8.56
N GLN A 105 1.82 -8.81 8.50
CA GLN A 105 1.34 -8.22 7.23
C GLN A 105 2.49 -7.82 6.31
N VAL A 106 3.58 -7.28 6.87
CA VAL A 106 4.78 -6.94 6.09
C VAL A 106 5.39 -8.20 5.48
N ASP A 107 5.50 -9.28 6.25
CA ASP A 107 6.01 -10.56 5.75
C ASP A 107 5.12 -11.15 4.64
N ALA A 108 3.79 -11.12 4.84
CA ALA A 108 2.85 -11.57 3.83
C ALA A 108 2.94 -10.73 2.53
N ALA A 109 3.08 -9.42 2.66
CA ALA A 109 3.27 -8.53 1.51
C ALA A 109 4.57 -8.83 0.76
N ALA A 110 5.68 -9.04 1.48
CA ALA A 110 6.97 -9.37 0.89
C ALA A 110 6.91 -10.67 0.06
N GLN A 111 6.23 -11.71 0.57
CA GLN A 111 6.06 -12.99 -0.13
C GLN A 111 5.29 -12.85 -1.46
N ILE A 112 4.29 -11.95 -1.52
CA ILE A 112 3.54 -11.67 -2.75
C ILE A 112 4.45 -11.03 -3.81
N PHE A 113 5.36 -10.13 -3.41
CA PHE A 113 6.31 -9.50 -4.32
C PHE A 113 7.40 -10.47 -4.78
N GLU A 114 7.83 -11.42 -3.94
CA GLU A 114 8.81 -12.45 -4.32
C GLU A 114 8.23 -13.47 -5.30
N GLN A 115 6.98 -13.90 -5.12
CA GLN A 115 6.30 -14.79 -6.08
C GLN A 115 6.14 -14.18 -7.48
N LYS A 116 6.16 -12.84 -7.59
CA LYS A 116 5.99 -12.13 -8.86
C LYS A 116 7.30 -11.89 -9.63
N ARG A 117 8.46 -12.33 -9.14
CA ARG A 117 9.66 -12.43 -10.00
C ARG A 117 9.46 -13.62 -10.94
N PRO A 118 9.21 -13.40 -12.25
CA PRO A 118 9.37 -14.49 -13.19
C PRO A 118 10.85 -14.85 -13.11
N MET A 119 11.08 -16.11 -12.76
CA MET A 119 12.33 -16.84 -13.00
C MET A 119 13.02 -16.24 -14.23
N GLU A 120 14.14 -15.53 -14.03
CA GLU A 120 15.03 -15.16 -15.13
C GLU A 120 15.27 -16.45 -15.89
N ALA A 121 14.69 -16.52 -17.09
CA ALA A 121 14.84 -17.64 -17.97
C ALA A 121 16.34 -17.71 -18.29
N VAL A 122 17.02 -18.67 -17.65
CA VAL A 122 18.31 -19.15 -18.10
C VAL A 122 18.13 -19.51 -19.57
N VAL A 123 18.65 -18.67 -20.45
CA VAL A 123 18.63 -18.88 -21.90
C VAL A 123 19.49 -20.11 -22.18
N GLN A 124 18.83 -21.27 -22.28
CA GLN A 124 19.42 -22.44 -22.92
C GLN A 124 19.14 -22.34 -24.42
N PRO A 125 20.17 -22.39 -25.29
CA PRO A 125 19.96 -22.32 -26.72
C PRO A 125 19.51 -23.69 -27.23
N GLY A 126 18.25 -23.78 -27.67
CA GLY A 126 17.81 -24.87 -28.53
C GLY A 126 16.54 -25.59 -28.09
N ASN A 127 15.37 -24.99 -28.36
CA ASN A 127 14.25 -25.70 -29.00
C ASN A 127 13.18 -24.71 -29.49
N PRO A 128 12.43 -25.05 -30.56
CA PRO A 128 11.57 -24.11 -31.28
C PRO A 128 10.31 -23.76 -30.49
N VAL A 129 9.94 -22.49 -30.59
CA VAL A 129 8.88 -21.80 -29.85
C VAL A 129 7.49 -22.28 -30.29
N GLU A 130 6.71 -22.88 -29.37
CA GLU A 130 5.27 -23.02 -29.55
C GLU A 130 4.61 -21.64 -29.39
N ALA A 131 3.96 -21.17 -30.46
CA ALA A 131 3.24 -19.92 -30.49
C ALA A 131 2.11 -19.90 -29.44
N THR A 132 2.14 -18.90 -28.56
CA THR A 132 1.10 -18.70 -27.54
C THR A 132 -0.27 -18.38 -28.16
N VAL A 133 -1.34 -18.78 -27.46
CA VAL A 133 -2.75 -18.73 -27.87
C VAL A 133 -3.21 -17.36 -28.42
N ALA A 134 -2.54 -16.27 -28.04
CA ALA A 134 -2.81 -14.93 -28.56
C ALA A 134 -2.42 -14.75 -30.04
N GLU A 135 -1.34 -15.38 -30.51
CA GLU A 135 -0.92 -15.32 -31.93
C GLU A 135 -1.88 -16.10 -32.83
N GLN A 136 -2.43 -17.22 -32.36
CA GLN A 136 -3.39 -18.02 -33.12
C GLN A 136 -4.73 -17.31 -33.36
N ALA A 137 -5.10 -16.35 -32.51
CA ALA A 137 -6.35 -15.58 -32.64
C ALA A 137 -6.27 -14.50 -33.74
N VAL A 138 -5.09 -13.90 -33.94
CA VAL A 138 -4.88 -12.85 -34.96
C VAL A 138 -4.86 -13.46 -36.37
N ASP A 139 -4.27 -14.65 -36.53
CA ASP A 139 -4.17 -15.34 -37.82
C ASP A 139 -5.55 -15.80 -38.34
N LYS A 140 -6.44 -16.26 -37.43
CA LYS A 140 -7.82 -16.62 -37.77
C LYS A 140 -8.66 -15.44 -38.27
N VAL A 141 -8.41 -14.24 -37.76
CA VAL A 141 -9.14 -13.03 -38.19
C VAL A 141 -8.65 -12.53 -39.55
N MET A 142 -7.35 -12.64 -39.83
CA MET A 142 -6.78 -12.25 -41.12
C MET A 142 -7.20 -13.20 -42.25
N LYS A 143 -7.18 -14.52 -42.03
CA LYS A 143 -7.65 -15.50 -43.04
C LYS A 143 -9.13 -15.38 -43.39
N LYS A 144 -9.99 -14.95 -42.44
CA LYS A 144 -11.43 -14.79 -42.69
C LYS A 144 -11.75 -13.56 -43.55
N ARG A 145 -10.83 -12.60 -43.65
CA ARG A 145 -11.01 -11.35 -44.42
C ARG A 145 -10.63 -11.49 -45.90
N GLU A 146 -9.85 -12.51 -46.27
CA GLU A 146 -9.45 -12.74 -47.67
C GLU A 146 -10.49 -13.51 -48.51
N LEU A 147 -11.46 -14.18 -47.88
CA LEU A 147 -12.52 -14.93 -48.60
C LEU A 147 -13.81 -14.13 -48.89
N ALA A 148 -13.87 -12.86 -48.52
CA ALA A 148 -15.04 -12.01 -48.76
C ALA A 148 -14.69 -10.80 -49.63
N ARG A 149 -14.27 -11.05 -50.88
CA ARG A 149 -14.41 -10.07 -51.96
C ARG A 149 -15.79 -10.24 -52.60
N PRO A 150 -16.77 -9.35 -52.37
CA PRO A 150 -17.91 -9.27 -53.27
C PRO A 150 -17.42 -8.73 -54.61
N ALA A 151 -17.69 -9.50 -55.68
CA ALA A 151 -17.51 -9.06 -57.05
C ALA A 151 -18.51 -7.93 -57.34
N PHE A 152 -18.00 -6.76 -57.73
CA PHE A 152 -18.82 -5.68 -58.27
C PHE A 152 -19.20 -6.00 -59.72
N PRO A 153 -20.50 -5.97 -60.11
CA PRO A 153 -20.85 -5.90 -61.53
C PRO A 153 -20.58 -4.50 -62.09
N ALA A 154 -20.10 -4.48 -63.34
CA ALA A 154 -19.77 -3.30 -64.14
C ALA A 154 -20.97 -2.87 -65.03
N GLY A 155 -21.21 -1.56 -65.15
CA GLY A 155 -22.16 -0.92 -66.10
C GLY A 155 -23.65 -1.16 -65.78
N PHE A 156 -24.59 -0.23 -65.96
CA PHE A 156 -24.69 0.98 -66.78
C PHE A 156 -25.45 2.06 -66.00
#